data_AF-A0A0R2CQD3-F1
#
_entry.id   AF-A0A0R2CQD3-F1
#
_cell.length_a   1.000
_cell.length_b   1.000
_cell.length_c   1.000
_cell.angle_alpha   90.00
_cell.angle_beta   90.00
_cell.angle_gamma   90.00
#
_symmetry.space_group_name_H-M   'P 1'
#
loop_
_entity.id
_entity.type
_entity.pdbx_description
1 polymer ?
#
loop_
_entity_poly.entity_id
_entity_poly.type
_entity_poly.pdbx_seq_one_letter_code
_entity_poly.pdbx_strand_id
1 'polypeptide(L)'
;MVESEVIAMTIIELIAFVSLIGLMAYNIKLGLVVRKLKDKLNNGRKIKLTEDANKNIVDAIKVRKRWTLLSQCLFWVSIVMMMQGNLGLVIYFLDLYTVTVIYINLVNRKVFSELIKL
;
A
#
# COMPACT_ATOMS: atom_id res chain seq x y z
N MET A 1 43.25 -7.23 -2.01
CA MET A 1 42.19 -8.22 -2.35
C MET A 1 41.32 -8.31 -1.12
N VAL A 2 40.41 -7.35 -0.92
CA VAL A 2 38.97 -7.48 -1.25
C VAL A 2 38.38 -8.77 -0.69
N GLU A 3 38.67 -9.06 0.58
CA GLU A 3 37.85 -9.95 1.39
C GLU A 3 36.53 -9.23 1.66
N SER A 4 35.57 -9.45 0.76
CA SER A 4 34.16 -9.65 1.11
C SER A 4 33.64 -8.86 2.32
N GLU A 5 33.51 -7.54 2.18
CA GLU A 5 32.41 -6.80 2.83
C GLU A 5 31.09 -7.15 2.11
N VAL A 6 30.76 -8.44 2.10
CA VAL A 6 29.37 -8.86 1.94
C VAL A 6 28.76 -8.55 3.29
N ILE A 7 28.00 -7.45 3.36
CA ILE A 7 27.21 -7.06 4.53
C ILE A 7 26.42 -8.30 4.97
N ALA A 8 26.87 -8.97 6.03
CA ALA A 8 26.19 -10.13 6.58
C ALA A 8 24.92 -9.63 7.25
N MET A 9 23.85 -9.55 6.47
CA MET A 9 22.52 -9.18 6.93
C MET A 9 22.09 -10.15 8.02
N THR A 10 21.57 -9.64 9.14
CA THR A 10 21.12 -10.52 10.23
C THR A 10 19.94 -11.37 9.75
N ILE A 11 19.73 -12.53 10.36
CA ILE A 11 18.58 -13.41 10.03
C ILE A 11 17.25 -12.65 10.14
N ILE A 12 17.11 -11.76 11.12
CA ILE A 12 15.91 -10.94 11.33
C ILE A 12 15.71 -9.96 10.17
N GLU A 13 16.77 -9.25 9.76
CA GLU A 13 16.71 -8.34 8.61
C GLU A 13 16.44 -9.09 7.31
N LEU A 14 16.99 -10.28 7.13
CA LEU A 14 16.71 -11.12 5.98
C LEU A 14 15.22 -11.53 5.92
N ILE A 15 14.65 -11.95 7.04
CA ILE A 15 13.22 -12.27 7.14
C ILE A 15 12.37 -11.04 6.81
N ALA A 16 12.71 -9.89 7.39
CA ALA A 16 12.00 -8.62 7.15
C ALA A 16 12.11 -8.18 5.67
N PHE A 17 13.28 -8.38 5.06
CA PHE A 17 13.48 -8.07 3.65
C PHE A 17 12.64 -8.99 2.74
N VAL A 18 12.60 -10.29 3.04
CA VAL A 18 11.76 -11.24 2.31
C VAL A 18 10.27 -10.91 2.48
N SER A 19 9.82 -10.53 3.69
CA SER A 19 8.44 -10.08 3.89
C SER A 19 8.13 -8.82 3.09
N LEU A 20 9.06 -7.86 3.03
CA LEU A 20 8.89 -6.65 2.23
C LEU A 20 8.70 -6.97 0.75
N ILE A 21 9.51 -7.87 0.18
CA ILE A 21 9.34 -8.32 -1.21
C ILE A 21 7.95 -8.93 -1.42
N GLY A 22 7.53 -9.83 -0.52
CA GLY A 22 6.21 -10.47 -0.59
C GLY A 22 5.06 -9.45 -0.53
N LEU A 23 5.14 -8.49 0.39
CA LEU A 23 4.17 -7.42 0.55
C LEU A 23 4.12 -6.51 -0.68
N MET A 24 5.26 -6.13 -1.24
CA MET A 24 5.33 -5.32 -2.47
C MET A 24 4.68 -6.05 -3.65
N ALA A 25 5.02 -7.33 -3.85
CA ALA A 25 4.43 -8.13 -4.92
C ALA A 25 2.91 -8.23 -4.79
N TYR A 26 2.41 -8.47 -3.57
CA TYR A 26 0.97 -8.47 -3.30
C TYR A 26 0.34 -7.10 -3.58
N ASN A 27 0.96 -6.02 -3.12
CA ASN A 27 0.47 -4.66 -3.29
C ASN A 27 0.39 -4.26 -4.78
N ILE A 28 1.38 -4.62 -5.58
CA ILE A 28 1.37 -4.41 -7.04
C ILE A 28 0.17 -5.12 -7.68
N LYS A 29 0.00 -6.42 -7.37
CA LYS A 29 -1.13 -7.20 -7.89
C LYS A 29 -2.47 -6.56 -7.51
N LEU A 30 -2.61 -6.12 -6.27
CA LEU A 30 -3.83 -5.46 -5.78
C LEU A 30 -4.05 -4.12 -6.47
N GLY A 31 -3.01 -3.30 -6.63
CA GLY A 31 -3.06 -2.03 -7.36
C GLY A 31 -3.51 -2.19 -8.81
N LEU A 32 -3.06 -3.25 -9.50
CA LEU A 32 -3.52 -3.58 -10.85
C LEU A 32 -5.02 -3.92 -10.88
N VAL A 33 -5.53 -4.66 -9.89
CA VAL A 33 -6.97 -4.98 -9.78
C VAL A 33 -7.78 -3.70 -9.56
N VAL A 34 -7.34 -2.84 -8.63
CA VAL A 34 -7.99 -1.55 -8.35
C VAL A 34 -8.02 -0.67 -9.59
N ARG A 35 -6.91 -0.59 -10.34
CA ARG A 35 -6.83 0.15 -11.60
C ARG A 35 -7.82 -0.37 -12.64
N LYS A 36 -7.89 -1.69 -12.85
CA LYS A 36 -8.88 -2.31 -13.75
C LYS A 36 -10.33 -1.99 -13.35
N LEU A 37 -10.63 -1.97 -12.05
CA LEU A 37 -11.97 -1.60 -11.56
C LEU A 37 -12.27 -0.12 -11.83
N LYS A 38 -11.30 0.77 -11.56
CA LYS A 38 -11.42 2.20 -11.87
C LYS A 38 -11.63 2.45 -13.37
N ASP A 39 -10.90 1.75 -14.23
CA ASP A 39 -11.01 1.91 -15.69
C ASP A 39 -12.40 1.43 -16.19
N LYS A 40 -12.92 0.33 -15.64
CA LYS A 40 -14.31 -0.12 -15.91
C LYS A 40 -15.36 0.90 -15.48
N LEU A 41 -15.11 1.60 -14.38
CA LEU A 41 -15.99 2.65 -13.88
C LEU A 41 -15.98 3.88 -14.81
N ASN A 42 -14.79 4.30 -15.25
CA ASN A 42 -14.60 5.44 -16.14
C ASN A 42 -15.15 5.18 -17.56
N ASN A 43 -15.12 3.94 -18.04
CA ASN A 43 -15.56 3.57 -19.39
C ASN A 43 -17.09 3.39 -19.54
N GLY A 44 -17.89 4.06 -18.71
CA GLY A 44 -19.30 4.33 -19.06
C GLY A 44 -20.37 3.41 -18.47
N ARG A 45 -20.11 2.66 -17.39
CA ARG A 45 -21.24 2.16 -16.57
C ARG A 45 -21.88 3.37 -15.89
N LYS A 46 -23.15 3.65 -16.21
CA LYS A 46 -23.95 4.64 -15.46
C LYS A 46 -24.04 4.19 -14.00
N ILE A 47 -23.21 4.78 -13.15
CA ILE A 47 -23.26 4.56 -11.71
C ILE A 47 -24.55 5.19 -11.19
N LYS A 48 -25.56 4.38 -10.87
CA LYS A 48 -26.68 4.86 -10.05
C LYS A 48 -26.23 4.79 -8.59
N LEU A 49 -25.78 5.92 -8.05
CA LEU A 49 -25.50 6.05 -6.62
C LEU A 49 -26.82 5.95 -5.85
N THR A 50 -27.06 4.82 -5.19
CA THR A 50 -28.06 4.75 -4.12
C THR A 50 -27.56 5.54 -2.90
N GLU A 51 -28.46 6.00 -2.06
CA GLU A 51 -28.13 6.81 -0.87
C GLU A 51 -27.17 6.07 0.09
N ASP A 52 -27.36 4.76 0.25
CA ASP A 52 -26.46 3.87 1.00
C ASP A 52 -25.06 3.75 0.36
N ALA A 53 -24.98 3.66 -0.97
CA ALA A 53 -23.70 3.64 -1.67
C ALA A 53 -22.95 4.96 -1.47
N ASN A 54 -23.66 6.09 -1.46
CA ASN A 54 -23.06 7.40 -1.20
C ASN A 54 -22.44 7.49 0.20
N LYS A 55 -23.14 6.99 1.23
CA LYS A 55 -22.62 6.96 2.61
C LYS A 55 -21.37 6.09 2.75
N ASN A 56 -21.37 4.89 2.18
CA ASN A 56 -20.22 3.98 2.19
C ASN A 56 -18.99 4.58 1.51
N ILE A 57 -19.20 5.33 0.41
CA ILE A 57 -18.11 6.01 -0.31
C ILE A 57 -17.51 7.13 0.53
N VAL A 58 -18.35 7.97 1.16
CA VAL A 58 -17.88 9.08 2.00
C VAL A 58 -17.06 8.57 3.19
N ASP A 59 -17.51 7.50 3.85
CA ASP A 59 -16.77 6.90 4.96
C ASP A 59 -15.46 6.26 4.50
N ALA A 60 -15.47 5.59 3.35
CA ALA A 60 -14.25 5.05 2.74
C ALA A 60 -13.24 6.15 2.35
N ILE A 61 -13.70 7.31 1.88
CA ILE A 61 -12.84 8.46 1.58
C ILE A 61 -12.16 8.98 2.85
N LYS A 62 -12.91 9.13 3.96
CA LYS A 62 -12.35 9.58 5.25
C LYS A 62 -11.29 8.61 5.75
N VAL A 63 -11.59 7.31 5.74
CA VAL A 63 -10.66 6.26 6.13
C VAL A 63 -9.41 6.32 5.26
N ARG A 64 -9.58 6.33 3.93
CA ARG A 64 -8.47 6.42 2.99
C ARG A 64 -7.57 7.63 3.23
N LYS A 65 -8.13 8.80 3.53
CA LYS A 65 -7.35 10.02 3.79
C LYS A 65 -6.43 9.85 5.00
N ARG A 66 -6.92 9.28 6.10
CA ARG A 66 -6.12 9.02 7.31
C ARG A 66 -4.95 8.07 7.02
N TRP A 67 -5.22 6.97 6.33
CA TRP A 67 -4.18 6.01 5.96
C TRP A 67 -3.19 6.57 4.95
N THR A 68 -3.64 7.45 4.03
CA THR A 68 -2.76 8.11 3.07
C THR A 68 -1.75 9.00 3.79
N LEU A 69 -2.19 9.80 4.77
CA LEU A 69 -1.30 10.61 5.60
C LEU A 69 -0.30 9.73 6.35
N LEU A 70 -0.77 8.64 6.96
CA LEU A 70 0.11 7.69 7.65
C LEU A 70 1.15 7.10 6.70
N SER A 71 0.77 6.67 5.49
CA SER A 71 1.72 6.13 4.50
C SER A 71 2.77 7.16 4.11
N GLN A 72 2.40 8.42 3.93
CA GLN A 72 3.35 9.48 3.61
C GLN A 72 4.35 9.70 4.75
N CYS A 73 3.87 9.73 6.00
CA CYS A 73 4.74 9.83 7.17
C CYS A 73 5.72 8.66 7.25
N LEU A 74 5.24 7.42 7.13
CA LEU A 74 6.08 6.21 7.18
C LEU A 74 7.13 6.19 6.07
N PHE A 75 6.75 6.61 4.86
CA PHE A 75 7.68 6.73 3.74
C PHE A 75 8.80 7.75 4.03
N TRP A 76 8.45 8.94 4.53
CA TRP A 76 9.46 9.94 4.89
C TRP A 76 10.38 9.47 6.01
N VAL A 77 9.84 8.77 7.03
CA VAL A 77 10.67 8.17 8.09
C VAL A 77 11.63 7.14 7.50
N SER A 78 11.20 6.30 6.54
CA SER A 78 12.10 5.34 5.90
C SER A 78 13.26 6.01 5.16
N ILE A 79 13.02 7.16 4.51
CA ILE A 79 14.08 7.94 3.85
C ILE A 79 15.09 8.47 4.89
N VAL A 80 14.59 9.00 6.02
CA VAL A 80 15.47 9.49 7.10
C VAL A 80 16.32 8.36 7.67
N MET A 81 15.75 7.17 7.88
CA MET A 81 16.49 6.00 8.35
C MET A 81 17.54 5.54 7.34
N MET A 82 17.26 5.67 6.05
CA MET A 82 18.20 5.34 4.98
C MET A 82 19.41 6.27 5.01
N MET A 83 19.19 7.57 5.24
CA MET A 83 20.28 8.54 5.39
C MET A 83 21.15 8.28 6.64
N GLN A 84 20.57 7.70 7.70
CA GLN A 84 21.29 7.31 8.91
C GLN A 84 22.04 5.97 8.77
N GLY A 85 21.88 5.27 7.64
CA GLY A 85 22.55 3.99 7.38
C GLY A 85 21.95 2.79 8.15
N ASN A 86 20.75 2.93 8.73
CA ASN A 86 20.13 1.84 9.49
C ASN A 86 19.19 1.00 8.61
N LEU A 87 19.76 0.00 7.93
CA LEU A 87 19.02 -0.86 6.99
C LEU A 87 17.82 -1.57 7.65
N GLY A 88 17.99 -2.11 8.86
CA GLY A 88 16.91 -2.79 9.58
C GLY A 88 15.71 -1.87 9.85
N LEU A 89 15.96 -0.63 10.30
CA LEU A 89 14.88 0.35 10.50
C LEU A 89 14.26 0.80 9.16
N VAL A 90 15.05 0.94 8.10
CA VAL A 90 14.52 1.23 6.76
C VAL A 90 13.52 0.16 6.34
N ILE A 91 13.90 -1.12 6.41
CA ILE A 91 13.04 -2.24 6.02
C ILE A 91 11.78 -2.25 6.88
N TYR A 92 11.90 -2.07 8.20
CA TYR A 92 10.77 -2.01 9.12
C TYR A 92 9.74 -0.93 8.74
N PHE A 93 10.20 0.31 8.49
CA PHE A 93 9.28 1.39 8.11
C PHE A 93 8.69 1.18 6.70
N LEU A 94 9.45 0.59 5.77
CA LEU A 94 8.94 0.21 4.46
C LEU A 94 7.88 -0.91 4.52
N ASP A 95 8.00 -1.85 5.45
CA ASP A 95 6.98 -2.88 5.69
C ASP A 95 5.67 -2.23 6.18
N LEU A 96 5.75 -1.38 7.21
CA LEU A 96 4.59 -0.65 7.72
C LEU A 96 3.94 0.24 6.65
N TYR A 97 4.77 0.92 5.85
CA TYR A 97 4.33 1.69 4.71
C TYR A 97 3.57 0.81 3.72
N THR A 98 4.13 -0.35 3.36
CA THR A 98 3.56 -1.26 2.36
C THR A 98 2.24 -1.84 2.84
N VAL A 99 2.15 -2.27 4.12
CA VAL A 99 0.90 -2.71 4.75
C VAL A 99 -0.16 -1.61 4.70
N THR A 100 0.23 -0.37 4.98
CA THR A 100 -0.69 0.78 4.91
C THR A 100 -1.22 1.01 3.50
N VAL A 101 -0.34 0.94 2.48
CA VAL A 101 -0.74 1.10 1.08
C VAL A 101 -1.63 -0.06 0.62
N ILE A 102 -1.36 -1.29 1.07
CA ILE A 102 -2.23 -2.44 0.83
C ILE A 102 -3.63 -2.16 1.38
N TYR A 103 -3.73 -1.67 2.61
CA TYR A 103 -5.02 -1.35 3.22
C TYR A 103 -5.78 -0.29 2.41
N ILE A 104 -5.10 0.79 1.98
CA ILE A 104 -5.69 1.80 1.10
C ILE A 104 -6.23 1.18 -0.19
N ASN A 105 -5.48 0.27 -0.81
CA ASN A 105 -5.89 -0.42 -2.03
C ASN A 105 -7.08 -1.37 -1.79
N LEU A 106 -7.16 -2.03 -0.64
CA LEU A 106 -8.32 -2.84 -0.25
C LEU A 106 -9.59 -1.98 -0.10
N VAL A 107 -9.48 -0.82 0.54
CA VAL A 107 -10.59 0.14 0.65
C VAL A 107 -11.04 0.59 -0.74
N ASN A 108 -10.12 0.99 -1.62
CA ASN A 108 -10.45 1.37 -3.00
C ASN A 108 -11.12 0.23 -3.77
N ARG A 109 -10.62 -1.00 -3.62
CA ARG A 109 -11.22 -2.19 -4.24
C ARG A 109 -12.65 -2.41 -3.78
N LYS A 110 -12.92 -2.28 -2.48
CA LYS A 110 -14.28 -2.41 -1.91
C LYS A 110 -15.22 -1.36 -2.51
N VAL A 111 -14.81 -0.09 -2.50
CA VAL A 111 -15.60 1.02 -3.06
C VAL A 111 -15.91 0.79 -4.54
N PHE A 112 -14.90 0.52 -5.37
CA PHE A 112 -15.13 0.34 -6.80
C PHE A 112 -15.95 -0.93 -7.10
N SER A 113 -15.82 -1.98 -6.31
CA SER A 113 -16.65 -3.17 -6.47
C SER A 113 -18.12 -2.93 -6.11
N GLU A 114 -18.40 -2.13 -5.07
CA GLU A 114 -19.77 -1.75 -4.70
C GLU A 114 -20.41 -0.90 -5.81
N LEU A 115 -19.65 0.04 -6.37
CA LEU A 115 -20.12 0.90 -7.47
C LEU A 115 -20.40 0.16 -8.79
N ILE A 116 -19.73 -0.97 -9.05
CA ILE A 116 -19.87 -1.76 -10.29
C ILE A 116 -20.99 -2.81 -10.20
N LYS A 117 -21.39 -3.20 -8.99
CA LYS A 117 -22.52 -4.13 -8.74
C LYS A 117 -23.88 -3.44 -8.94
N LEU A 118 -23.90 -2.10 -8.99
CA LEU A 118 -25.02 -1.28 -9.47
C LEU A 118 -25.03 -1.25 -11.01
#